data_AF-R6ILW5-F1
#
_entry.id   AF-R6ILW5-F1
#
_cell.length_a   1.000
_cell.length_b   1.000
_cell.length_c   1.000
_cell.angle_alpha   90.00
_cell.angle_beta   90.00
_cell.angle_gamma   90.00
#
_symmetry.space_group_name_H-M   'P 1'
#
loop_
_entity.id
_entity.type
_entity.pdbx_description
1 polymer ?
#
loop_
_entity_poly.entity_id
_entity_poly.type
_entity_poly.pdbx_seq_one_letter_code
_entity_poly.pdbx_strand_id
1 'polypeptide(L)'
;MELVVVIAILGILAGLAIPRFMSATETARGARIIADMRTLESAETLYNVEKGVYTDSMEDLIDNGYLAAEPIPPQGAYIIPESGVTGTNSEGSYGLALTAATGTKVAGVAITLGTGKDLKHFLTKPTTVNP
;
A
#
# COMPACT_ATOMS: atom_id res chain seq x y z
N MET A 1 -6.02 -41.34 37.71
CA MET A 1 -6.85 -40.98 36.54
C MET A 1 -6.84 -39.45 36.30
N GLU A 2 -5.91 -38.70 36.89
CA GLU A 2 -5.77 -37.26 36.67
C GLU A 2 -5.11 -36.89 35.33
N LEU A 3 -4.01 -37.56 34.96
CA LEU A 3 -3.23 -37.19 33.75
C LEU A 3 -4.00 -37.40 32.43
N VAL A 4 -4.91 -38.38 32.40
CA VAL A 4 -5.69 -38.74 31.22
C VAL A 4 -6.63 -37.61 30.81
N VAL A 5 -7.25 -36.94 31.79
CA VAL A 5 -8.12 -35.79 31.55
C VAL A 5 -7.32 -34.58 31.08
N VAL A 6 -6.13 -34.36 31.63
CA VAL A 6 -5.27 -33.24 31.25
C VAL A 6 -4.80 -33.36 29.80
N ILE A 7 -4.31 -34.53 29.39
CA ILE A 7 -3.87 -34.73 28.00
C ILE A 7 -5.04 -34.70 27.01
N ALA A 8 -6.24 -35.13 27.44
CA ALA A 8 -7.44 -35.05 26.62
C ALA A 8 -7.83 -33.59 26.35
N ILE A 9 -7.78 -32.72 27.36
CA ILE A 9 -8.09 -31.29 27.19
C ILE A 9 -6.98 -30.57 26.39
N LEU A 10 -5.71 -30.87 26.66
CA LEU A 10 -4.59 -30.31 25.89
C LEU A 10 -4.66 -30.71 24.41
N GLY A 11 -5.11 -31.93 24.09
CA GLY A 11 -5.32 -32.37 22.71
C GLY A 11 -6.41 -31.56 21.97
N ILE A 12 -7.51 -31.22 22.66
CA ILE A 12 -8.59 -30.40 22.08
C ILE A 12 -8.13 -28.95 21.90
N LEU A 13 -7.48 -28.36 22.90
CA LEU A 13 -6.97 -26.99 22.84
C LEU A 13 -5.89 -26.83 21.75
N ALA A 14 -5.01 -27.83 21.60
CA ALA A 14 -4.02 -27.86 20.53
C ALA A 14 -4.67 -27.96 19.14
N GLY A 15 -5.82 -28.62 19.02
CA GLY A 15 -6.57 -28.74 17.75
C GLY A 15 -7.34 -27.49 17.33
N LEU A 16 -7.80 -26.66 18.29
CA LEU A 16 -8.53 -25.42 18.00
C LEU A 16 -7.60 -24.21 17.75
N ALA A 17 -6.31 -24.35 18.04
CA ALA A 17 -5.36 -23.25 17.95
C ALA A 17 -4.92 -22.98 16.50
N ILE A 18 -5.82 -22.43 15.67
CA ILE A 18 -5.45 -21.81 14.39
C ILE A 18 -5.75 -20.31 14.48
N PRO A 19 -4.73 -19.48 14.70
CA PRO A 19 -4.93 -18.05 14.79
C PRO A 19 -5.25 -17.43 13.42
N ARG A 20 -6.35 -16.67 13.33
CA ARG A 20 -6.78 -15.92 12.12
C ARG A 20 -5.96 -14.65 11.82
N PHE A 21 -4.71 -14.56 12.28
CA PHE A 21 -3.90 -13.33 12.18
C PHE A 21 -3.47 -12.98 10.74
N MET A 22 -3.50 -13.93 9.81
CA MET A 22 -3.04 -13.71 8.44
C MET A 22 -3.90 -12.65 7.71
N SER A 23 -5.23 -12.83 7.68
CA SER A 23 -6.12 -11.91 6.95
C SER A 23 -6.15 -10.49 7.54
N ALA A 24 -5.98 -10.36 8.85
CA ALA A 24 -5.89 -9.06 9.51
C ALA A 24 -4.60 -8.32 9.12
N THR A 25 -3.48 -9.04 9.06
CA THR A 25 -2.19 -8.49 8.65
C THR A 25 -2.22 -8.07 7.17
N GLU A 26 -2.81 -8.89 6.30
CA GLU A 26 -2.98 -8.56 4.87
C GLU A 26 -3.84 -7.32 4.66
N THR A 27 -4.92 -7.17 5.43
CA THR A 27 -5.78 -5.98 5.38
C THR A 27 -5.05 -4.72 5.87
N ALA A 28 -4.30 -4.83 6.96
CA ALA A 28 -3.51 -3.73 7.50
C ALA A 28 -2.44 -3.25 6.50
N ARG A 29 -1.82 -4.18 5.75
CA ARG A 29 -0.87 -3.84 4.68
C ARG A 29 -1.54 -3.08 3.54
N GLY A 30 -2.72 -3.50 3.12
CA GLY A 30 -3.50 -2.80 2.08
C GLY A 30 -3.88 -1.38 2.49
N ALA A 31 -4.35 -1.20 3.74
CA ALA A 31 -4.68 0.11 4.28
C ALA A 31 -3.46 1.04 4.35
N ARG A 32 -2.30 0.51 4.76
CA ARG A 32 -1.04 1.24 4.80
C ARG A 32 -0.61 1.71 3.41
N ILE A 33 -0.72 0.84 2.39
CA ILE A 33 -0.37 1.22 1.00
C ILE A 33 -1.17 2.45 0.55
N ILE A 34 -2.47 2.48 0.81
CA ILE A 34 -3.34 3.61 0.44
C ILE A 34 -2.98 4.87 1.25
N ALA A 35 -2.71 4.72 2.54
CA ALA A 35 -2.34 5.85 3.40
C ALA A 35 -1.01 6.50 2.97
N ASP A 36 0.00 5.68 2.69
CA ASP A 36 1.31 6.12 2.21
C ASP A 36 1.15 6.85 0.87
N MET A 37 0.38 6.26 -0.05
CA MET A 37 0.09 6.86 -1.35
C MET A 37 -0.64 8.20 -1.29
N ARG A 38 -1.64 8.36 -0.40
CA ARG A 38 -2.33 9.65 -0.19
C ARG A 38 -1.41 10.71 0.41
N THR A 39 -0.49 10.28 1.27
CA THR A 39 0.51 11.16 1.88
C THR A 39 1.46 11.69 0.81
N LEU A 40 1.92 10.80 -0.07
CA LEU A 40 2.76 11.17 -1.22
C LEU A 40 2.02 12.12 -2.18
N GLU A 41 0.76 11.85 -2.52
CA GLU A 41 -0.04 12.73 -3.39
C GLU A 41 -0.21 14.13 -2.78
N SER A 42 -0.36 14.20 -1.45
CA SER A 42 -0.46 15.48 -0.73
C SER A 42 0.86 16.24 -0.75
N ALA A 43 1.99 15.55 -0.57
CA ALA A 43 3.33 16.15 -0.62
C ALA A 43 3.65 16.69 -2.03
N GLU A 44 3.35 15.89 -3.06
CA GLU A 44 3.43 16.25 -4.49
C GLU A 44 2.60 17.49 -4.83
N THR A 45 1.35 17.51 -4.37
CA THR A 45 0.45 18.65 -4.59
C THR A 45 0.97 19.90 -3.91
N LEU A 46 1.51 19.78 -2.69
CA LEU A 46 2.07 20.91 -1.96
C LEU A 46 3.34 21.47 -2.65
N TYR A 47 4.21 20.58 -3.13
CA TYR A 47 5.37 20.96 -3.96
C TYR A 47 4.94 21.70 -5.24
N ASN A 48 3.87 21.24 -5.90
CA ASN A 48 3.32 21.89 -7.08
C ASN A 48 2.73 23.27 -6.77
N VAL A 49 2.07 23.45 -5.63
CA VAL A 49 1.52 24.75 -5.22
C VAL A 49 2.62 25.79 -5.00
N GLU A 50 3.76 25.38 -4.45
CA GLU A 50 4.86 26.29 -4.13
C GLU A 50 5.81 26.55 -5.31
N LYS A 51 6.20 25.50 -6.06
CA LYS A 51 7.15 25.62 -7.18
C LYS A 51 6.49 25.67 -8.56
N GLY A 52 5.19 25.40 -8.67
CA GLY A 52 4.44 25.41 -9.92
C GLY A 52 4.73 24.23 -10.86
N VAL A 53 5.52 23.25 -10.41
CA VAL A 53 5.93 22.04 -11.14
C VAL A 53 5.85 20.82 -10.21
N TYR A 54 5.58 19.64 -10.78
CA TYR A 54 5.73 18.37 -10.06
C TYR A 54 7.16 17.86 -10.22
N THR A 55 7.68 17.12 -9.24
CA THR A 55 9.03 16.51 -9.29
C THR A 55 8.89 15.00 -9.54
N ASP A 56 9.87 14.38 -10.20
CA ASP A 56 10.03 12.91 -10.23
C ASP A 56 10.94 12.41 -9.12
N SER A 57 11.62 13.31 -8.41
CA SER A 57 12.60 12.97 -7.39
C SER A 57 11.96 13.00 -6.01
N MET A 58 11.83 11.84 -5.37
CA MET A 58 11.37 11.75 -3.99
C MET A 58 12.29 12.53 -3.04
N GLU A 59 13.59 12.62 -3.36
CA GLU A 59 14.57 13.40 -2.59
C GLU A 59 14.22 14.88 -2.58
N ASP A 60 13.67 15.44 -3.68
CA ASP A 60 13.25 16.84 -3.71
C ASP A 60 12.08 17.09 -2.74
N LEU A 61 11.15 16.14 -2.59
CA LEU A 61 10.06 16.28 -1.62
C LEU A 61 10.58 16.23 -0.18
N ILE A 62 11.64 15.47 0.08
CA ILE A 62 12.26 15.34 1.41
C ILE A 62 13.09 16.58 1.74
N ASP A 63 13.97 16.99 0.83
CA ASP A 63 14.87 18.13 1.02
C ASP A 63 14.13 19.46 1.15
N ASN A 64 13.00 19.60 0.45
CA ASN A 64 12.14 20.78 0.58
C ASN A 64 11.11 20.64 1.72
N GLY A 65 11.17 19.57 2.52
CA GLY A 65 10.38 19.41 3.75
C GLY A 65 8.90 19.04 3.55
N TYR A 66 8.50 18.67 2.34
CA TYR A 66 7.13 18.22 2.05
C TYR A 66 6.88 16.77 2.47
N LEU A 67 7.95 15.99 2.66
CA LEU A 67 7.91 14.61 3.11
C LEU A 67 8.96 14.36 4.19
N ALA A 68 8.57 13.78 5.32
CA ALA A 68 9.49 13.55 6.44
C ALA A 68 10.51 12.43 6.18
N ALA A 69 10.11 11.43 5.39
CA ALA A 69 10.93 10.31 4.94
C ALA A 69 10.17 9.58 3.83
N GLU A 70 10.90 8.88 2.95
CA GLU A 70 10.28 7.99 1.96
C GLU A 70 9.51 6.86 2.68
N PRO A 71 8.19 6.73 2.46
CA PRO A 71 7.42 5.63 3.01
C PRO A 71 7.88 4.33 2.38
N ILE A 72 8.26 3.35 3.21
CA ILE A 72 8.58 2.00 2.72
C ILE A 72 7.28 1.21 2.69
N PRO A 73 6.86 0.70 1.51
CA PRO A 73 5.64 -0.07 1.40
C PRO A 73 5.79 -1.41 2.16
N PRO A 74 4.73 -1.87 2.84
CA PRO A 74 4.78 -3.16 3.50
C PRO A 74 4.90 -4.30 2.47
N GLN A 75 5.87 -5.19 2.66
CA GLN A 75 6.07 -6.35 1.79
C GLN A 75 5.18 -7.55 2.21
N GLY A 76 4.79 -8.33 1.21
CA GLY A 76 3.96 -9.52 1.34
C GLY A 76 2.54 -9.34 0.82
N ALA A 77 1.67 -10.32 1.09
CA ALA A 77 0.27 -10.28 0.68
C ALA A 77 -0.46 -9.09 1.31
N TYR A 78 -1.28 -8.41 0.52
CA TYR A 78 -2.16 -7.34 0.94
C TYR A 78 -3.58 -7.56 0.39
N ILE A 79 -4.57 -7.12 1.16
CA ILE A 79 -5.98 -7.12 0.79
C ILE A 79 -6.51 -5.72 1.05
N ILE A 80 -7.16 -5.13 0.05
CA ILE A 80 -7.91 -3.88 0.22
C ILE A 80 -9.38 -4.25 0.20
N PRO A 81 -10.07 -4.34 1.35
CA PRO A 81 -11.44 -4.82 1.40
C PRO A 81 -12.44 -3.86 0.72
N GLU A 82 -12.11 -2.56 0.65
CA GLU A 82 -12.96 -1.53 0.03
C GLU A 82 -13.07 -1.71 -1.48
N SER A 83 -11.95 -1.98 -2.16
CA SER A 83 -11.92 -2.22 -3.60
C SER A 83 -11.95 -3.71 -3.94
N GLY A 84 -11.64 -4.62 -3.02
CA GLY A 84 -11.49 -6.05 -3.33
C GLY A 84 -10.20 -6.39 -4.08
N VAL A 85 -9.26 -5.44 -4.17
CA VAL A 85 -7.95 -5.68 -4.78
C VAL A 85 -7.09 -6.49 -3.82
N THR A 86 -6.56 -7.61 -4.32
CA THR A 86 -5.67 -8.50 -3.57
C THR A 86 -4.41 -8.74 -4.39
N GLY A 87 -3.26 -8.76 -3.74
CA GLY A 87 -2.00 -9.06 -4.41
C GLY A 87 -0.86 -9.26 -3.42
N THR A 88 0.32 -9.50 -3.96
CA THR A 88 1.57 -9.51 -3.20
C THR A 88 2.38 -8.28 -3.56
N ASN A 89 2.85 -7.57 -2.55
CA ASN A 89 3.84 -6.53 -2.73
C ASN A 89 5.25 -7.11 -2.47
N SER A 90 6.13 -6.98 -3.44
CA SER A 90 7.56 -7.29 -3.31
C SER A 90 8.43 -6.05 -3.55
N GLU A 91 7.80 -4.90 -3.73
CA GLU A 91 8.48 -3.62 -3.96
C GLU A 91 9.07 -3.11 -2.64
N GLY A 92 10.30 -2.63 -2.70
CA GLY A 92 10.99 -2.02 -1.56
C GLY A 92 10.71 -0.53 -1.40
N SER A 93 10.12 0.11 -2.41
CA SER A 93 9.87 1.55 -2.49
C SER A 93 8.63 1.85 -3.33
N TYR A 94 8.08 3.06 -3.19
CA TYR A 94 7.08 3.59 -4.12
C TYR A 94 7.77 4.24 -5.31
N GLY A 95 7.23 4.04 -6.52
CA GLY A 95 7.68 4.74 -7.71
C GLY A 95 6.95 6.07 -7.88
N LEU A 96 7.67 7.09 -8.34
CA LEU A 96 7.10 8.34 -8.83
C LEU A 96 7.21 8.35 -10.35
N ALA A 97 6.07 8.42 -11.04
CA ALA A 97 6.03 8.54 -12.49
C ALA A 97 5.31 9.83 -12.87
N LEU A 98 6.04 10.76 -13.49
CA LEU A 98 5.47 11.97 -14.08
C LEU A 98 4.50 11.56 -15.21
N THR A 99 3.21 11.85 -15.06
CA THR A 99 2.27 11.74 -16.17
C THR A 99 2.45 12.97 -17.04
N ALA A 100 3.20 12.81 -18.13
CA ALA A 100 3.55 13.89 -19.02
C ALA A 100 2.30 14.68 -19.45
N ALA A 101 2.38 16.01 -19.33
CA ALA A 101 1.53 16.91 -20.10
C ALA A 101 2.36 17.88 -20.90
N THR A 102 1.69 18.36 -21.94
CA THR A 102 2.21 19.16 -23.04
C THR A 102 2.90 20.44 -22.52
N GLY A 103 4.21 20.53 -22.72
CA GLY A 103 5.04 21.68 -22.31
C GLY A 103 5.75 21.49 -20.95
N THR A 104 6.44 22.54 -20.48
CA THR A 104 7.26 22.55 -19.24
C THR A 104 6.44 22.37 -17.94
N LYS A 105 5.16 22.01 -18.02
CA LYS A 105 4.27 21.79 -16.86
C LYS A 105 3.69 20.38 -16.94
N VAL A 106 4.09 19.55 -15.99
CA VAL A 106 3.56 18.19 -15.80
C VAL A 106 2.09 18.27 -15.34
N ALA A 107 1.17 17.47 -15.90
CA ALA A 107 -0.25 17.52 -15.50
C ALA A 107 -0.56 16.72 -14.23
N GLY A 108 0.38 15.88 -13.78
CA GLY A 108 0.26 15.17 -12.52
C GLY A 108 1.37 14.16 -12.34
N VAL A 109 1.51 13.67 -11.11
CA VAL A 109 2.34 12.53 -10.76
C VAL A 109 1.46 11.32 -10.47
N ALA A 110 1.88 10.18 -10.98
CA ALA A 110 1.36 8.88 -10.60
C ALA A 110 2.31 8.26 -9.57
N ILE A 111 1.80 8.01 -8.36
CA ILE A 111 2.52 7.25 -7.34
C ILE A 111 2.18 5.79 -7.54
N THR A 112 3.16 5.02 -7.97
CA THR A 112 3.01 3.61 -8.32
C THR A 112 3.58 2.72 -7.21
N LEU A 113 2.98 1.55 -6.99
CA LEU A 113 3.60 0.45 -6.27
C LEU A 113 4.06 -0.61 -7.28
N GLY A 114 5.27 -0.43 -7.82
CA GLY A 114 5.77 -1.21 -8.95
C GLY A 114 5.14 -0.76 -10.27
N THR A 115 5.09 -1.63 -11.28
CA THR A 115 4.56 -1.25 -12.61
C THR A 115 3.02 -1.19 -12.60
N GLY A 116 2.45 0.01 -12.80
CA GLY A 116 1.02 0.20 -13.12
C GLY A 116 0.03 0.04 -11.97
N LYS A 117 0.49 -0.04 -10.72
CA LYS A 117 -0.37 -0.09 -9.53
C LYS A 117 -0.45 1.28 -8.86
N ASP A 118 -1.25 2.17 -9.41
CA ASP A 118 -1.50 3.52 -8.86
C ASP A 118 -2.64 3.51 -7.84
N LEU A 119 -2.85 4.61 -7.09
CA LEU A 119 -4.04 4.75 -6.22
C LEU A 119 -5.34 4.37 -6.96
N LYS A 120 -5.47 4.74 -8.23
CA LYS A 120 -6.66 4.42 -9.04
C LYS A 120 -6.84 2.91 -9.20
N HIS A 121 -5.76 2.16 -9.37
CA HIS A 121 -5.80 0.70 -9.39
C HIS A 121 -6.29 0.13 -8.06
N PHE A 122 -5.88 0.73 -6.94
CA PHE A 122 -6.23 0.28 -5.59
C PHE A 122 -7.60 0.73 -5.09
N LEU A 123 -8.17 1.79 -5.65
CA LEU A 123 -9.46 2.36 -5.26
C LEU A 123 -10.60 1.94 -6.21
N THR A 124 -10.28 1.46 -7.40
CA THR A 124 -11.31 0.94 -8.33
C THR A 124 -11.56 -0.54 -8.02
N LYS A 125 -12.82 -0.91 -7.82
CA LYS A 125 -13.21 -2.32 -7.72
C LYS A 125 -12.69 -3.06 -8.95
N PRO A 126 -12.07 -4.25 -8.84
CA PRO A 126 -11.53 -4.96 -10.00
C PRO A 126 -12.69 -5.14 -10.97
N THR A 127 -12.62 -4.45 -12.10
CA THR A 127 -13.51 -4.69 -13.22
C THR A 127 -13.10 -6.06 -13.73
N THR A 128 -13.82 -7.08 -13.29
CA THR A 128 -13.92 -8.35 -13.98
C THR A 128 -14.27 -8.02 -15.44
N VAL A 129 -13.26 -7.98 -16.31
CA VAL A 129 -13.50 -8.15 -17.75
C VAL A 129 -13.91 -9.62 -17.86
N ASN A 130 -15.22 -9.85 -17.83
CA ASN A 130 -15.79 -11.14 -18.13
C ASN A 130 -15.54 -11.37 -19.63
N PRO A 131 -14.91 -12.49 -20.02
CA PRO A 131 -14.70 -12.82 -21.43
C PRO A 131 -16.01 -12.99 -22.20
#